data_AF-A0A925G3L5-F1
#
_entry.id   AF-A0A925G3L5-F1
#
_cell.length_a   1.000
_cell.length_b   1.000
_cell.length_c   1.000
_cell.angle_alpha   90.00
_cell.angle_beta   90.00
_cell.angle_gamma   90.00
#
_symmetry.space_group_name_H-M   'P 1'
#
loop_
_entity.id
_entity.type
_entity.pdbx_description
1 polymer ?
#
loop_
_entity_poly.entity_id
_entity_poly.type
_entity_poly.pdbx_seq_one_letter_code
_entity_poly.pdbx_strand_id
1 'polypeptide(L)'
;MSKTLSDNKLTAGERLKTRVLQWAPWLAPFLFALPGPVLFVVMYMFATATETAALYVFLALASLAVGSIAGLIVAIFLVFYRKRWLKQIREKLAADGITADEVSWFTSELTTAERQSLKQIESQNLLLADAYRETLAARLTASRVVASAKRDLLLVERRVNRSSYRQGATNQTLQEELKADRARLERVRQEGTERRAEAEARLQMIEAAASRGQSWSETNAALQRLSATQEHLPLALESAREEQQVREDVEKEMRGTNTPST
;
A
#
# COMPACT_ATOMS: atom_id res chain seq x y z
N MET A 1 -3.69 -14.61 -29.82
CA MET A 1 -4.61 -13.45 -29.64
C MET A 1 -5.15 -13.48 -28.21
N SER A 2 -4.40 -12.91 -27.25
CA SER A 2 -4.79 -12.87 -25.83
C SER A 2 -5.54 -11.57 -25.53
N LYS A 3 -6.87 -11.64 -25.52
CA LYS A 3 -7.74 -10.57 -25.02
C LYS A 3 -7.63 -10.49 -23.50
N THR A 4 -7.15 -9.34 -23.00
CA THR A 4 -7.59 -8.65 -21.77
C THR A 4 -7.78 -9.51 -20.50
N LEU A 5 -6.69 -9.78 -19.78
CA LEU A 5 -6.70 -10.26 -18.38
C LEU A 5 -6.02 -9.25 -17.46
N SER A 6 -6.51 -8.02 -17.49
CA SER A 6 -6.31 -7.05 -16.41
C SER A 6 -7.53 -6.15 -16.41
N ASP A 7 -8.58 -6.67 -15.79
CA ASP A 7 -9.78 -5.91 -15.45
C ASP A 7 -9.32 -4.72 -14.60
N ASN A 8 -9.22 -3.57 -15.25
CA ASN A 8 -8.62 -2.40 -14.64
C ASN A 8 -9.65 -1.80 -13.72
N LYS A 9 -9.53 -2.08 -12.42
CA LYS A 9 -10.38 -1.50 -11.37
C LYS A 9 -10.40 0.03 -11.43
N LEU A 10 -9.36 0.65 -12.00
CA LEU A 10 -9.33 2.08 -12.34
C LEU A 10 -10.12 2.38 -13.62
N THR A 11 -11.14 3.23 -13.50
CA THR A 11 -11.92 3.69 -14.66
C THR A 11 -11.01 4.47 -15.62
N ALA A 12 -11.23 4.37 -16.94
CA ALA A 12 -10.45 5.12 -17.95
C ALA A 12 -10.39 6.63 -17.64
N GLY A 13 -11.46 7.20 -17.10
CA GLY A 13 -11.51 8.59 -16.63
C GLY A 13 -10.57 8.90 -15.46
N GLU A 14 -10.32 7.96 -14.55
CA GLU A 14 -9.40 8.14 -13.42
C GLU A 14 -7.93 8.14 -13.89
N ARG A 15 -7.62 7.32 -14.89
CA ARG A 15 -6.30 7.31 -15.54
C ARG A 15 -6.01 8.63 -16.25
N LEU A 16 -6.99 9.16 -16.99
CA LEU A 16 -6.89 10.47 -17.63
C LEU A 16 -6.70 11.58 -16.60
N LYS A 17 -7.52 11.59 -15.54
CA LYS A 17 -7.38 12.54 -14.42
C LYS A 17 -5.98 12.51 -13.83
N THR A 18 -5.39 11.32 -13.66
CA THR A 18 -4.03 11.19 -13.12
C THR A 18 -2.99 11.86 -13.99
N ARG A 19 -3.02 11.61 -15.31
CA ARG A 19 -2.10 12.23 -16.27
C ARG A 19 -2.27 13.75 -16.27
N VAL A 20 -3.52 14.23 -16.30
CA VAL A 20 -3.82 15.67 -16.25
C VAL A 20 -3.30 16.29 -14.95
N LEU A 21 -3.62 15.72 -13.79
CA LEU A 21 -3.20 16.25 -12.49
C LEU A 21 -1.68 16.18 -12.27
N GLN A 22 -0.94 15.33 -12.98
CA GLN A 22 0.51 15.29 -12.90
C GLN A 22 1.14 16.57 -13.50
N TRP A 23 0.60 17.04 -14.62
CA TRP A 23 1.11 18.22 -15.35
C TRP A 23 0.40 19.52 -14.98
N ALA A 24 -0.85 19.45 -14.52
CA ALA A 24 -1.68 20.62 -14.26
C ALA A 24 -1.04 21.65 -13.30
N PRO A 25 -0.42 21.27 -12.16
CA PRO A 25 0.22 22.24 -11.27
C PRO A 25 1.40 22.97 -11.92
N TRP A 26 2.11 22.30 -12.85
CA TRP A 26 3.24 22.88 -13.57
C TRP A 26 2.80 23.81 -14.70
N LEU A 27 1.66 23.52 -15.33
CA LEU A 27 1.09 24.36 -16.40
C LEU A 27 0.27 25.54 -15.88
N ALA A 28 -0.33 25.41 -14.70
CA ALA A 28 -1.15 26.46 -14.07
C ALA A 28 -0.48 27.85 -14.03
N PRO A 29 0.78 28.04 -13.57
CA PRO A 29 1.37 29.36 -13.54
C PRO A 29 1.49 29.98 -14.92
N PHE A 30 1.87 29.21 -15.95
CA PHE A 30 1.95 29.71 -17.31
C PHE A 30 0.59 30.06 -17.89
N LEU A 31 -0.41 29.21 -17.64
CA LEU A 31 -1.76 29.39 -18.19
C LEU A 31 -2.45 30.64 -17.62
N PHE A 32 -2.16 31.01 -16.38
CA PHE A 32 -2.72 32.20 -15.74
C PHE A 32 -1.84 33.45 -15.90
N ALA A 33 -0.51 33.31 -15.99
CA ALA A 33 0.40 34.45 -16.07
C ALA A 33 0.60 34.98 -17.50
N LEU A 34 0.47 34.15 -18.54
CA LEU A 34 0.79 34.55 -19.92
C LEU A 34 -0.32 35.30 -20.69
N PRO A 35 -1.62 34.99 -20.56
CA PRO A 35 -2.63 35.60 -21.43
C PRO A 35 -2.72 37.13 -21.36
N GLY A 36 -2.63 37.69 -20.15
CA GLY A 36 -2.68 39.14 -19.92
C GLY A 36 -1.51 39.88 -20.57
N PRO A 37 -0.26 39.55 -20.23
CA PRO A 37 0.92 40.15 -20.84
C PRO A 37 0.95 40.02 -22.36
N VAL A 38 0.59 38.85 -22.90
CA VAL A 38 0.52 38.63 -24.35
C VAL A 38 -0.49 39.58 -25.00
N LEU A 39 -1.68 39.73 -24.43
CA LEU A 39 -2.70 40.66 -24.93
C LEU A 39 -2.20 42.11 -24.94
N PHE A 40 -1.57 42.57 -23.86
CA PHE A 40 -1.07 43.94 -23.79
C PHE A 40 0.13 44.19 -24.70
N VAL A 41 0.99 43.20 -24.91
CA VAL A 41 2.09 43.29 -25.89
C VAL A 41 1.55 43.37 -27.31
N VAL A 42 0.51 42.60 -27.64
CA VAL A 42 -0.16 42.70 -28.94
C VAL A 42 -0.76 44.11 -29.12
N MET A 43 -1.45 44.64 -28.12
CA MET A 43 -1.98 46.01 -28.16
C MET A 43 -0.89 47.07 -28.31
N TYR A 44 0.26 46.88 -27.67
CA TYR A 44 1.44 47.72 -27.83
C TYR A 44 1.94 47.76 -29.29
N MET A 45 1.94 46.63 -30.01
CA MET A 45 2.37 46.59 -31.41
C MET A 45 1.47 47.40 -32.36
N PHE A 46 0.22 47.66 -31.97
CA PHE A 46 -0.73 48.47 -32.74
C PHE A 46 -0.84 49.92 -32.22
N ALA A 47 -0.08 50.29 -31.19
CA ALA A 47 -0.12 51.64 -30.62
C ALA A 47 0.60 52.63 -31.54
N THR A 48 -0.10 53.67 -32.00
CA THR A 48 0.47 54.72 -32.86
C THR A 48 1.05 55.89 -32.06
N ALA A 49 0.69 56.04 -30.79
CA ALA A 49 1.15 57.12 -29.91
C ALA A 49 2.07 56.60 -28.80
N THR A 50 3.16 57.32 -28.53
CA THR A 50 4.18 56.97 -27.53
C THR A 50 3.60 56.87 -26.11
N GLU A 51 2.66 57.74 -25.76
CA GLU A 51 1.99 57.72 -24.45
C GLU A 51 1.17 56.43 -24.23
N THR A 52 0.40 56.02 -25.24
CA THR A 52 -0.39 54.79 -25.18
C THR A 52 0.49 53.53 -25.13
N ALA A 53 1.63 53.57 -25.82
CA ALA A 53 2.60 52.48 -25.83
C ALA A 53 3.21 52.24 -24.44
N ALA A 54 3.57 53.31 -23.72
CA ALA A 54 4.09 53.20 -22.35
C ALA A 54 3.06 52.59 -21.38
N LEU A 55 1.78 52.98 -21.51
CA LEU A 55 0.69 52.46 -20.68
C LEU A 55 0.47 50.95 -20.90
N TYR A 56 0.54 50.45 -22.13
CA TYR A 56 0.41 49.02 -22.41
C TYR A 56 1.58 48.19 -21.85
N VAL A 57 2.81 48.69 -21.88
CA VAL A 57 3.95 48.01 -21.26
C VAL A 57 3.78 47.93 -19.74
N PHE A 58 3.34 49.01 -19.11
CA PHE A 58 3.04 49.00 -17.67
C PHE A 58 1.94 48.00 -17.31
N LEU A 59 0.85 47.98 -18.08
CA LEU A 59 -0.24 47.01 -17.90
C LEU A 59 0.21 45.57 -18.15
N ALA A 60 1.09 45.34 -19.13
CA ALA A 60 1.69 44.03 -19.37
C ALA A 60 2.47 43.55 -18.15
N LEU A 61 3.34 44.40 -17.57
CA LEU A 61 4.09 44.07 -16.36
C LEU A 61 3.19 43.87 -15.14
N ALA A 62 2.21 44.75 -14.93
CA ALA A 62 1.25 44.63 -13.83
C ALA A 62 0.42 43.33 -13.94
N SER A 63 -0.07 43.02 -15.13
CA SER A 63 -0.82 41.78 -15.38
C SER A 63 0.05 40.53 -15.24
N LEU A 64 1.34 40.60 -15.59
CA LEU A 64 2.29 39.52 -15.33
C LEU A 64 2.45 39.27 -13.84
N ALA A 65 2.62 40.33 -13.04
CA ALA A 65 2.77 40.23 -11.59
C ALA A 65 1.51 39.62 -10.94
N VAL A 66 0.33 40.15 -11.27
CA VAL A 66 -0.96 39.66 -10.74
C VAL A 66 -1.23 38.23 -11.21
N GLY A 67 -1.03 37.95 -12.51
CA GLY A 67 -1.23 36.63 -13.11
C GLY A 67 -0.28 35.58 -12.54
N SER A 68 0.96 35.94 -12.22
CA SER A 68 1.93 35.05 -11.58
C SER A 68 1.50 34.68 -10.16
N ILE A 69 1.03 35.64 -9.37
CA ILE A 69 0.51 35.40 -8.01
C ILE A 69 -0.72 34.48 -8.08
N ALA A 70 -1.69 34.80 -8.95
CA ALA A 70 -2.88 33.99 -9.14
C ALA A 70 -2.55 32.56 -9.60
N GLY A 71 -1.65 32.41 -10.58
CA GLY A 71 -1.18 31.13 -11.08
C GLY A 71 -0.49 30.28 -10.01
N LEU A 72 0.30 30.92 -9.14
CA LEU A 72 0.95 30.25 -8.00
C LEU A 72 -0.07 29.74 -6.97
N ILE A 73 -1.08 30.55 -6.64
CA ILE A 73 -2.18 30.15 -5.75
C ILE A 73 -2.92 28.93 -6.32
N VAL A 74 -3.27 28.95 -7.61
CA VAL A 74 -3.92 27.83 -8.30
C VAL A 74 -3.02 26.60 -8.32
N ALA A 75 -1.72 26.76 -8.58
CA ALA A 75 -0.76 25.66 -8.56
C ALA A 75 -0.69 24.99 -7.18
N ILE A 76 -0.61 25.77 -6.10
CA ILE A 76 -0.66 25.27 -4.72
C ILE A 76 -1.95 24.48 -4.48
N PHE A 77 -3.10 25.06 -4.84
CA PHE A 77 -4.40 24.42 -4.69
C PHE A 77 -4.47 23.08 -5.43
N LEU A 78 -3.99 23.01 -6.68
CA LEU A 78 -3.94 21.79 -7.47
C LEU A 78 -3.03 20.72 -6.86
N VAL A 79 -1.89 21.10 -6.26
CA VAL A 79 -1.03 20.15 -5.53
C VAL A 79 -1.77 19.56 -4.33
N PHE A 80 -2.48 20.38 -3.55
CA PHE A 80 -3.29 19.89 -2.43
C PHE A 80 -4.42 18.98 -2.88
N TYR A 81 -5.14 19.38 -3.93
CA TYR A 81 -6.20 18.57 -4.53
C TYR A 81 -5.67 17.22 -5.01
N ARG A 82 -4.53 17.21 -5.72
CA ARG A 82 -3.85 15.99 -6.17
C ARG A 82 -3.51 15.07 -5.01
N LYS A 83 -2.93 15.61 -3.93
CA LYS A 83 -2.58 14.79 -2.74
C LYS A 83 -3.83 14.14 -2.13
N ARG A 84 -4.93 14.88 -1.99
CA ARG A 84 -6.18 14.37 -1.45
C ARG A 84 -6.82 13.31 -2.36
N TRP A 85 -6.82 13.56 -3.67
CA TRP A 85 -7.34 12.62 -4.66
C TRP A 85 -6.55 11.30 -4.69
N LEU A 86 -5.21 11.37 -4.71
CA LEU A 86 -4.36 10.17 -4.64
C LEU A 86 -4.56 9.37 -3.35
N LYS A 87 -4.82 10.05 -2.23
CA LYS A 87 -5.17 9.37 -0.97
C LYS A 87 -6.48 8.60 -1.12
N GLN A 88 -7.53 9.23 -1.65
CA GLN A 88 -8.83 8.58 -1.85
C GLN A 88 -8.75 7.38 -2.81
N ILE A 89 -8.01 7.51 -3.91
CA ILE A 89 -7.83 6.40 -4.86
C ILE A 89 -7.10 5.23 -4.20
N ARG A 90 -6.00 5.48 -3.46
CA ARG A 90 -5.30 4.41 -2.72
C ARG A 90 -6.15 3.76 -1.64
N GLU A 91 -7.08 4.48 -1.04
CA GLU A 91 -8.03 3.92 -0.07
C GLU A 91 -9.05 3.01 -0.78
N LYS A 92 -9.58 3.42 -1.93
CA LYS A 92 -10.48 2.58 -2.75
C LYS A 92 -9.79 1.31 -3.25
N LEU A 93 -8.62 1.44 -3.88
CA LEU A 93 -7.87 0.28 -4.39
C LEU A 93 -7.54 -0.71 -3.27
N ALA A 94 -7.20 -0.21 -2.08
CA ALA A 94 -6.90 -1.09 -0.96
C ALA A 94 -8.14 -1.77 -0.37
N ALA A 95 -9.33 -1.17 -0.48
CA ALA A 95 -10.57 -1.81 -0.05
C ALA A 95 -10.88 -3.05 -0.91
N ASP A 96 -10.55 -3.01 -2.20
CA ASP A 96 -10.78 -4.09 -3.15
C ASP A 96 -9.63 -5.12 -3.21
N GLY A 97 -8.57 -4.92 -2.41
CA GLY A 97 -7.33 -5.68 -2.49
C GLY A 97 -6.39 -5.17 -3.60
N ILE A 98 -5.12 -4.97 -3.25
CA ILE A 98 -4.10 -4.43 -4.15
C ILE A 98 -3.70 -5.52 -5.13
N THR A 99 -3.69 -5.20 -6.43
CA THR A 99 -3.23 -6.09 -7.49
C THR A 99 -1.79 -5.77 -7.94
N ALA A 100 -1.15 -6.67 -8.67
CA ALA A 100 0.23 -6.52 -9.16
C ALA A 100 0.43 -5.24 -10.00
N ASP A 101 -0.53 -4.91 -10.86
CA ASP A 101 -0.52 -3.68 -11.68
C ASP A 101 -0.66 -2.40 -10.85
N GLU A 102 -1.23 -2.50 -9.65
CA GLU A 102 -1.54 -1.37 -8.79
C GLU A 102 -0.41 -1.01 -7.83
N VAL A 103 0.60 -1.87 -7.68
CA VAL A 103 1.75 -1.66 -6.78
C VAL A 103 2.45 -0.32 -7.02
N SER A 104 2.48 0.18 -8.26
CA SER A 104 3.07 1.48 -8.58
C SER A 104 2.43 2.65 -7.82
N TRP A 105 1.13 2.55 -7.50
CA TRP A 105 0.39 3.56 -6.73
C TRP A 105 0.77 3.58 -5.25
N PHE A 106 1.37 2.49 -4.76
CA PHE A 106 1.80 2.30 -3.38
C PHE A 106 3.32 2.38 -3.22
N THR A 107 4.03 2.94 -4.19
CA THR A 107 5.50 3.14 -4.13
C THR A 107 5.98 3.90 -2.90
N SER A 108 5.15 4.75 -2.29
CA SER A 108 5.46 5.43 -1.03
C SER A 108 5.42 4.52 0.21
N GLU A 109 4.75 3.37 0.11
CA GLU A 109 4.63 2.34 1.17
C GLU A 109 5.64 1.21 1.00
N LEU A 110 6.35 1.17 -0.13
CA LEU A 110 7.46 0.28 -0.38
C LEU A 110 8.74 0.79 0.31
N THR A 111 9.56 -0.13 0.80
CA THR A 111 10.88 0.20 1.31
C THR A 111 11.80 0.69 0.18
N THR A 112 12.92 1.33 0.52
CA THR A 112 13.93 1.70 -0.47
C THR A 112 14.51 0.46 -1.16
N ALA A 113 14.75 -0.61 -0.41
CA ALA A 113 15.26 -1.88 -0.93
C ALA A 113 14.28 -2.52 -1.92
N GLU A 114 13.00 -2.64 -1.57
CA GLU A 114 11.96 -3.21 -2.44
C GLU A 114 11.81 -2.45 -3.76
N ARG A 115 11.95 -1.12 -3.73
CA ARG A 115 11.91 -0.31 -4.97
C ARG A 115 13.12 -0.56 -5.86
N GLN A 116 14.29 -0.78 -5.27
CA GLN A 116 15.52 -1.07 -6.00
C GLN A 116 15.48 -2.48 -6.59
N SER A 117 15.10 -3.49 -5.79
CA SER A 117 14.96 -4.87 -6.24
C SER A 117 13.89 -5.01 -7.32
N LEU A 118 12.72 -4.35 -7.17
CA LEU A 118 11.70 -4.33 -8.22
C LEU A 118 12.27 -3.82 -9.54
N LYS A 119 13.00 -2.69 -9.51
CA LYS A 119 13.60 -2.09 -10.72
C LYS A 119 14.69 -2.99 -11.33
N GLN A 120 15.47 -3.67 -10.50
CA GLN A 120 16.51 -4.60 -10.93
C GLN A 120 15.91 -5.89 -11.54
N ILE A 121 14.90 -6.46 -10.90
CA ILE A 121 14.22 -7.66 -11.39
C ILE A 121 13.49 -7.35 -12.69
N GLU A 122 12.83 -6.19 -12.80
CA GLU A 122 12.15 -5.73 -14.01
C GLU A 122 13.10 -5.59 -15.21
N SER A 123 14.36 -5.20 -15.01
CA SER A 123 15.34 -5.13 -16.09
C SER A 123 15.94 -6.49 -16.48
N GLN A 124 15.90 -7.48 -15.58
CA GLN A 124 16.49 -8.80 -15.80
C GLN A 124 15.48 -9.82 -16.35
N ASN A 125 14.29 -9.91 -15.76
CA ASN A 125 13.30 -10.90 -16.14
C ASN A 125 11.87 -10.40 -15.84
N LEU A 126 11.09 -10.18 -16.91
CA LEU A 126 9.73 -9.68 -16.81
C LEU A 126 8.78 -10.63 -16.05
N LEU A 127 8.96 -11.96 -16.18
CA LEU A 127 8.12 -12.94 -15.49
C LEU A 127 8.37 -12.93 -13.98
N LEU A 128 9.65 -12.84 -13.58
CA LEU A 128 10.03 -12.73 -12.18
C LEU A 128 9.54 -11.41 -11.58
N ALA A 129 9.53 -10.33 -12.37
CA ALA A 129 9.02 -9.04 -11.97
C ALA A 129 7.51 -9.06 -11.70
N ASP A 130 6.74 -9.80 -12.49
CA ASP A 130 5.29 -9.94 -12.27
C ASP A 130 4.99 -10.66 -10.95
N ALA A 131 5.66 -11.79 -10.70
CA ALA A 131 5.54 -12.50 -9.43
C ALA A 131 6.03 -11.66 -8.22
N TYR A 132 7.09 -10.87 -8.42
CA TYR A 132 7.56 -9.93 -7.39
C TYR A 132 6.50 -8.84 -7.12
N ARG A 133 5.83 -8.33 -8.16
CA ARG A 133 4.72 -7.37 -8.00
C ARG A 133 3.52 -7.99 -7.29
N GLU A 134 3.15 -9.22 -7.64
CA GLU A 134 2.04 -9.93 -7.00
C GLU A 134 2.32 -10.16 -5.50
N THR A 135 3.53 -10.61 -5.16
CA THR A 135 3.94 -10.80 -3.76
C THR A 135 4.05 -9.48 -2.99
N LEU A 136 4.53 -8.40 -3.62
CA LEU A 136 4.47 -7.05 -3.04
C LEU A 136 3.02 -6.60 -2.79
N ALA A 137 2.11 -6.85 -3.74
CA ALA A 137 0.71 -6.50 -3.62
C ALA A 137 0.04 -7.25 -2.45
N ALA A 138 0.34 -8.55 -2.31
CA ALA A 138 -0.10 -9.36 -1.18
C ALA A 138 0.44 -8.83 0.16
N ARG A 139 1.74 -8.50 0.24
CA ARG A 139 2.36 -7.91 1.44
C ARG A 139 1.71 -6.60 1.84
N LEU A 140 1.51 -5.69 0.87
CA LEU A 140 0.89 -4.39 1.10
C LEU A 140 -0.56 -4.52 1.58
N THR A 141 -1.32 -5.44 0.97
CA THR A 141 -2.69 -5.75 1.37
C THR A 141 -2.73 -6.26 2.81
N ALA A 142 -1.90 -7.27 3.13
CA ALA A 142 -1.82 -7.83 4.48
C ALA A 142 -1.40 -6.76 5.51
N SER A 143 -0.39 -5.94 5.20
CA SER A 143 0.04 -4.84 6.07
C SER A 143 -1.08 -3.83 6.35
N ARG A 144 -1.92 -3.53 5.34
CA ARG A 144 -3.06 -2.63 5.50
C ARG A 144 -4.19 -3.24 6.31
N VAL A 145 -4.50 -4.52 6.11
CA VAL A 145 -5.47 -5.26 6.93
C VAL A 145 -5.06 -5.28 8.40
N VAL A 146 -3.78 -5.54 8.69
CA VAL A 146 -3.25 -5.46 10.07
C VAL A 146 -3.39 -4.05 10.64
N ALA A 147 -3.08 -3.02 9.84
CA ALA A 147 -3.17 -1.63 10.27
C ALA A 147 -4.62 -1.16 10.49
N SER A 148 -5.59 -1.61 9.70
CA SER A 148 -7.02 -1.32 9.92
C SER A 148 -7.54 -2.09 11.13
N ALA A 149 -7.28 -3.39 11.23
CA ALA A 149 -7.67 -4.20 12.39
C ALA A 149 -7.15 -3.62 13.71
N LYS A 150 -5.90 -3.12 13.74
CA LYS A 150 -5.36 -2.43 14.92
C LYS A 150 -6.11 -1.14 15.25
N ARG A 151 -6.47 -0.34 14.25
CA ARG A 151 -7.24 0.90 14.46
C ARG A 151 -8.64 0.60 14.98
N ASP A 152 -9.30 -0.40 14.41
CA ASP A 152 -10.66 -0.79 14.80
C ASP A 152 -10.68 -1.44 16.19
N LEU A 153 -9.68 -2.24 16.52
CA LEU A 153 -9.51 -2.81 17.86
C LEU A 153 -9.41 -1.71 18.92
N LEU A 154 -8.62 -0.65 18.68
CA LEU A 154 -8.55 0.50 19.60
C LEU A 154 -9.90 1.23 19.75
N LEU A 155 -10.70 1.31 18.69
CA LEU A 155 -12.03 1.91 18.76
C LEU A 155 -12.99 1.04 19.56
N VAL A 156 -12.98 -0.28 19.33
CA VAL A 156 -13.79 -1.25 20.08
C VAL A 156 -13.38 -1.26 21.55
N GLU A 157 -12.09 -1.27 21.86
CA GLU A 157 -11.60 -1.23 23.23
C GLU A 157 -12.05 0.04 23.97
N ARG A 158 -12.00 1.21 23.32
CA ARG A 158 -12.56 2.45 23.87
C ARG A 158 -14.07 2.36 24.10
N ARG A 159 -14.83 1.69 23.21
CA ARG A 159 -16.27 1.48 23.35
C ARG A 159 -16.59 0.52 24.49
N VAL A 160 -15.86 -0.59 24.61
CA VAL A 160 -15.95 -1.55 25.72
C VAL A 160 -15.74 -0.82 27.05
N ASN A 161 -14.64 -0.08 27.17
CA ASN A 161 -14.32 0.68 28.38
C ASN A 161 -15.38 1.74 28.70
N ARG A 162 -15.97 2.39 27.68
CA ARG A 162 -17.06 3.36 27.92
C ARG A 162 -18.36 2.68 28.37
N SER A 163 -18.65 1.50 27.83
CA SER A 163 -19.87 0.75 28.12
C SER A 163 -19.85 0.06 29.49
N SER A 164 -18.67 -0.30 30.01
CA SER A 164 -18.53 -0.93 31.32
C SER A 164 -18.94 0.00 32.48
N TYR A 165 -18.82 1.32 32.31
CA TYR A 165 -19.23 2.31 33.32
C TYR A 165 -20.73 2.63 33.33
N ARG A 166 -21.50 2.19 32.32
CA ARG A 166 -22.96 2.40 32.28
C ARG A 166 -23.64 1.08 32.65
N GLN A 167 -24.19 0.98 33.85
CA GLN A 167 -24.94 -0.20 34.28
C GLN A 167 -26.41 -0.07 33.85
N GLY A 168 -26.88 -0.95 32.97
CA GLY A 168 -28.26 -1.02 32.50
C GLY A 168 -28.50 -2.32 31.70
N ALA A 169 -29.71 -2.87 31.73
CA ALA A 169 -30.03 -4.18 31.14
C ALA A 169 -29.71 -4.26 29.63
N THR A 170 -29.89 -3.17 28.88
CA THR A 170 -29.55 -3.06 27.45
C THR A 170 -28.04 -3.10 27.17
N ASN A 171 -27.18 -2.94 28.18
CA ASN A 171 -25.73 -2.90 27.99
C ASN A 171 -25.08 -4.29 28.00
N GLN A 172 -25.75 -5.33 28.49
CA GLN A 172 -25.19 -6.69 28.48
C GLN A 172 -25.04 -7.22 27.05
N THR A 173 -26.09 -7.08 26.22
CA THR A 173 -26.05 -7.49 24.80
C THR A 173 -24.99 -6.72 24.01
N LEU A 174 -24.91 -5.39 24.20
CA LEU A 174 -23.89 -4.56 23.57
C LEU A 174 -22.46 -4.95 24.01
N GLN A 175 -22.26 -5.29 25.28
CA GLN A 175 -20.96 -5.74 25.77
C GLN A 175 -20.55 -7.09 25.16
N GLU A 176 -21.50 -8.01 24.99
CA GLU A 176 -21.26 -9.29 24.32
C GLU A 176 -20.91 -9.09 22.84
N GLU A 177 -21.65 -8.25 22.12
CA GLU A 177 -21.35 -7.87 20.73
C GLU A 177 -19.95 -7.25 20.61
N LEU A 178 -19.60 -6.28 21.47
CA LEU A 178 -18.28 -5.65 21.44
C LEU A 178 -17.13 -6.62 21.78
N LYS A 179 -17.37 -7.60 22.66
CA LYS A 179 -16.39 -8.66 22.96
C LYS A 179 -16.23 -9.61 21.77
N ALA A 180 -17.32 -9.98 21.11
CA ALA A 180 -17.29 -10.80 19.90
C ALA A 180 -16.57 -10.09 18.75
N ASP A 181 -16.85 -8.79 18.56
CA ASP A 181 -16.17 -7.95 17.57
C ASP A 181 -14.67 -7.84 17.86
N ARG A 182 -14.29 -7.64 19.13
CA ARG A 182 -12.87 -7.66 19.54
C ARG A 182 -12.20 -8.98 19.17
N ALA A 183 -12.80 -10.11 19.50
CA ALA A 183 -12.24 -11.42 19.18
C ALA A 183 -12.12 -11.65 17.67
N ARG A 184 -13.10 -11.20 16.87
CA ARG A 184 -13.04 -11.25 15.40
C ARG A 184 -11.89 -10.38 14.88
N LEU A 185 -11.74 -9.15 15.37
CA LEU A 185 -10.66 -8.24 14.95
C LEU A 185 -9.27 -8.76 15.36
N GLU A 186 -9.14 -9.41 16.52
CA GLU A 186 -7.90 -10.05 16.94
C GLU A 186 -7.51 -11.20 16.00
N ARG A 187 -8.46 -12.03 15.58
CA ARG A 187 -8.23 -13.09 14.58
C ARG A 187 -7.79 -12.51 13.23
N VAL A 188 -8.50 -11.51 12.72
CA VAL A 188 -8.14 -10.82 11.46
C VAL A 188 -6.74 -10.21 11.55
N ARG A 189 -6.36 -9.66 12.72
CA ARG A 189 -5.02 -9.14 12.94
C ARG A 189 -3.97 -10.25 12.87
N GLN A 190 -4.21 -11.40 13.52
CA GLN A 190 -3.30 -12.54 13.54
C GLN A 190 -3.11 -13.12 12.13
N GLU A 191 -4.20 -13.43 11.44
CA GLU A 191 -4.18 -13.93 10.06
C GLU A 191 -3.48 -12.94 9.11
N GLY A 192 -3.74 -11.64 9.28
CA GLY A 192 -3.07 -10.59 8.51
C GLY A 192 -1.56 -10.53 8.79
N THR A 193 -1.12 -10.76 10.04
CA THR A 193 0.32 -10.80 10.37
C THR A 193 1.00 -12.03 9.81
N GLU A 194 0.33 -13.18 9.82
CA GLU A 194 0.83 -14.43 9.24
C GLU A 194 1.00 -14.30 7.72
N ARG A 195 -0.05 -13.83 7.01
CA ARG A 195 0.03 -13.59 5.56
C ARG A 195 1.10 -12.57 5.19
N ARG A 196 1.31 -11.56 6.03
CA ARG A 196 2.37 -10.57 5.81
C ARG A 196 3.75 -11.23 5.93
N ALA A 197 3.99 -12.03 6.96
CA ALA A 197 5.25 -12.73 7.15
C ALA A 197 5.52 -13.72 6.01
N GLU A 198 4.49 -14.42 5.54
CA GLU A 198 4.57 -15.29 4.37
C GLU A 198 4.97 -14.53 3.10
N ALA A 199 4.33 -13.38 2.83
CA ALA A 199 4.67 -12.55 1.68
C ALA A 199 6.11 -12.00 1.78
N GLU A 200 6.57 -11.60 2.96
CA GLU A 200 7.95 -11.15 3.19
C GLU A 200 8.98 -12.28 2.94
N ALA A 201 8.69 -13.50 3.40
CA ALA A 201 9.54 -14.67 3.12
C ALA A 201 9.59 -14.97 1.61
N ARG A 202 8.45 -14.89 0.91
CA ARG A 202 8.39 -15.07 -0.56
C ARG A 202 9.21 -14.01 -1.31
N LEU A 203 9.16 -12.75 -0.89
CA LEU A 203 9.96 -11.68 -1.49
C LEU A 203 11.46 -11.94 -1.35
N GLN A 204 11.92 -12.35 -0.15
CA GLN A 204 13.32 -12.69 0.08
C GLN A 204 13.79 -13.87 -0.79
N MET A 205 12.93 -14.86 -1.00
CA MET A 205 13.23 -15.98 -1.89
C MET A 205 13.34 -15.54 -3.35
N ILE A 206 12.43 -14.68 -3.82
CA ILE A 206 12.49 -14.12 -5.18
C ILE A 206 13.75 -13.28 -5.37
N GLU A 207 14.13 -12.47 -4.38
CA GLU A 207 15.37 -11.69 -4.40
C GLU A 207 16.62 -12.58 -4.41
N ALA A 208 16.62 -13.65 -3.63
CA ALA A 208 17.69 -14.65 -3.64
C ALA A 208 17.78 -15.37 -4.99
N ALA A 209 16.64 -15.70 -5.62
CA ALA A 209 16.62 -16.32 -6.94
C ALA A 209 17.10 -15.36 -8.04
N ALA A 210 16.67 -14.09 -7.98
CA ALA A 210 17.10 -13.04 -8.89
C ALA A 210 18.60 -12.80 -8.82
N SER A 211 19.16 -12.71 -7.61
CA SER A 211 20.60 -12.49 -7.42
C SER A 211 21.47 -13.66 -7.90
N ARG A 212 20.92 -14.88 -7.92
CA ARG A 212 21.60 -16.10 -8.40
C ARG A 212 21.40 -16.37 -9.89
N GLY A 213 20.57 -15.59 -10.58
CA GLY A 213 20.27 -15.80 -12.00
C GLY A 213 19.56 -17.14 -12.30
N GLN A 214 18.89 -17.74 -11.32
CA GLN A 214 18.22 -19.04 -11.49
C GLN A 214 17.00 -18.94 -12.41
N SER A 215 16.68 -20.05 -13.10
CA SER A 215 15.51 -20.13 -13.97
C SER A 215 14.22 -20.13 -13.14
N TRP A 216 13.18 -19.40 -13.61
CA TRP A 216 11.88 -19.27 -12.91
C TRP A 216 11.23 -20.61 -12.53
N SER A 217 11.43 -21.66 -13.35
CA SER A 217 10.96 -23.01 -13.06
C SER A 217 11.58 -23.61 -11.80
N GLU A 218 12.86 -23.34 -11.55
CA GLU A 218 13.54 -23.80 -10.32
C GLU A 218 13.04 -23.03 -9.10
N THR A 219 12.80 -21.72 -9.25
CA THR A 219 12.24 -20.88 -8.18
C THR A 219 10.81 -21.31 -7.83
N ASN A 220 9.96 -21.54 -8.83
CA ASN A 220 8.58 -21.95 -8.58
C ASN A 220 8.49 -23.35 -7.96
N ALA A 221 9.35 -24.29 -8.38
CA ALA A 221 9.45 -25.60 -7.76
C ALA A 221 9.96 -25.52 -6.31
N ALA A 222 10.89 -24.61 -6.00
CA ALA A 222 11.34 -24.37 -4.63
C ALA A 222 10.23 -23.74 -3.77
N LEU A 223 9.46 -22.79 -4.31
CA LEU A 223 8.33 -22.15 -3.64
C LEU A 223 7.21 -23.14 -3.32
N GLN A 224 6.84 -24.01 -4.26
CA GLN A 224 5.83 -25.06 -4.06
C GLN A 224 6.29 -26.09 -3.01
N ARG A 225 7.58 -26.45 -3.01
CA ARG A 225 8.12 -27.33 -1.97
C ARG A 225 8.04 -26.68 -0.61
N LEU A 226 8.39 -25.40 -0.49
CA LEU A 226 8.39 -24.70 0.79
C LEU A 226 6.96 -24.48 1.33
N SER A 227 6.01 -24.14 0.46
CA SER A 227 4.59 -24.04 0.85
C SER A 227 4.04 -25.38 1.34
N ALA A 228 4.37 -26.47 0.65
CA ALA A 228 3.97 -27.81 1.08
C ALA A 228 4.62 -28.21 2.43
N THR A 229 5.91 -27.91 2.63
CA THR A 229 6.58 -28.18 3.92
C THR A 229 6.01 -27.32 5.05
N GLN A 230 5.55 -26.09 4.75
CA GLN A 230 5.01 -25.17 5.73
C GLN A 230 3.55 -25.47 6.10
N GLU A 231 2.77 -26.03 5.18
CA GLU A 231 1.42 -26.56 5.43
C GLU A 231 1.44 -27.77 6.40
N HIS A 232 2.55 -28.52 6.41
CA HIS A 232 2.79 -29.62 7.34
C HIS A 232 3.58 -29.24 8.60
N LEU A 233 3.97 -27.96 8.76
CA LEU A 233 4.72 -27.48 9.93
C LEU A 233 3.95 -27.57 11.26
N PRO A 234 2.61 -27.41 11.34
CA PRO A 234 1.90 -27.68 12.61
C PRO A 234 1.94 -29.17 12.96
N LEU A 235 1.81 -30.08 11.99
CA LEU A 235 1.91 -31.53 12.19
C LEU A 235 3.33 -31.97 12.59
N ALA A 236 4.36 -31.34 12.01
CA ALA A 236 5.76 -31.65 12.34
C ALA A 236 6.17 -31.12 13.72
N LEU A 237 5.63 -29.97 14.15
CA LEU A 237 5.83 -29.46 15.51
C LEU A 237 5.05 -30.28 16.55
N GLU A 238 3.88 -30.80 16.18
CA GLU A 238 3.08 -31.70 17.02
C GLU A 238 3.76 -33.07 17.16
N SER A 239 4.27 -33.65 16.07
CA SER A 239 5.05 -34.90 16.11
C SER A 239 6.36 -34.77 16.89
N ALA A 240 7.04 -33.62 16.79
CA ALA A 240 8.26 -33.35 17.56
C ALA A 240 7.95 -33.19 19.06
N ARG A 241 6.80 -32.61 19.42
CA ARG A 241 6.33 -32.56 20.81
C ARG A 241 5.93 -33.93 21.34
N GLU A 242 5.27 -34.74 20.53
CA GLU A 242 4.92 -36.12 20.88
C GLU A 242 6.19 -36.97 21.07
N GLU A 243 7.19 -36.85 20.20
CA GLU A 243 8.47 -37.56 20.37
C GLU A 243 9.19 -37.13 21.65
N GLN A 244 9.14 -35.84 21.98
CA GLN A 244 9.75 -35.31 23.20
C GLN A 244 8.99 -35.76 24.46
N GLN A 245 7.65 -35.82 24.43
CA GLN A 245 6.85 -36.41 25.50
C GLN A 245 7.13 -37.91 25.67
N VAL A 246 7.24 -38.66 24.58
CA VAL A 246 7.58 -40.09 24.62
C VAL A 246 8.98 -40.28 25.23
N ARG A 247 9.96 -39.43 24.91
CA ARG A 247 11.29 -39.49 25.53
C ARG A 247 11.23 -39.18 27.03
N GLU A 248 10.48 -38.16 27.43
CA GLU A 248 10.31 -37.81 28.85
C GLU A 248 9.60 -38.91 29.65
N ASP A 249 8.61 -39.59 29.05
CA ASP A 249 7.88 -40.68 29.70
C ASP A 249 8.73 -41.96 29.78
N VAL A 250 9.50 -42.28 28.74
CA VAL A 250 10.50 -43.37 28.76
C VAL A 250 11.59 -43.10 29.79
N GLU A 251 12.07 -41.86 29.91
CA GLU A 251 13.03 -41.47 30.96
C GLU A 251 12.44 -41.61 32.36
N LYS A 252 11.17 -41.21 32.58
CA LYS A 252 10.48 -41.40 33.86
C LYS A 252 10.28 -42.87 34.20
N GLU A 253 9.94 -43.70 33.22
CA GLU A 253 9.73 -45.14 33.40
C GLU A 253 11.05 -45.85 33.76
N MET A 254 12.14 -45.52 33.05
CA MET A 254 13.49 -46.01 33.39
C MET A 254 14.01 -45.51 34.74
N ARG A 255 13.53 -44.36 35.21
CA ARG A 255 13.87 -43.82 36.54
C ARG A 255 13.03 -44.45 37.65
N GLY A 256 11.79 -44.85 37.36
CA GLY A 256 10.90 -45.56 38.28
C GLY A 256 11.33 -46.99 38.55
N THR A 257 11.85 -47.71 37.55
CA THR A 257 12.33 -49.09 37.68
C THR A 257 13.63 -49.23 38.47
N ASN A 258 14.31 -48.13 38.82
CA ASN A 258 15.56 -48.10 39.58
C ASN A 258 15.36 -47.79 41.08
N THR A 259 14.15 -47.93 41.62
CA THR A 259 13.96 -47.97 43.08
C THR A 259 13.97 -49.42 43.54
N PRO A 260 15.08 -49.91 44.13
CA PRO A 260 15.09 -51.24 44.73
C PRO A 260 14.17 -51.21 45.95
N SER A 261 13.17 -52.09 45.94
CA SER A 261 12.41 -52.47 47.12
C SER A 261 13.37 -53.05 48.15
N THR A 262 13.60 -52.30 49.23
CA THR A 262 14.12 -52.79 50.51
C THR A 262 13.12 -52.47 51.59
#